data_AF-A0A9D6KN45-F1
#
_entry.id   AF-A0A9D6KN45-F1
#
_cell.length_a   1.000
_cell.length_b   1.000
_cell.length_c   1.000
_cell.angle_alpha   90.00
_cell.angle_beta   90.00
_cell.angle_gamma   90.00
#
_symmetry.space_group_name_H-M   'P 1'
#
loop_
_entity.id
_entity.type
_entity.pdbx_description
1 polymer ?
#
loop_
_entity_poly.entity_id
_entity_poly.type
_entity_poly.pdbx_seq_one_letter_code
_entity_poly.pdbx_strand_id
1 'polypeptide(L)'
;MFRALIAALLLSITVVAAAPAALPGDANCDNRLDSADIAALIANFVGPVTCPDADVNGDGVVSAADLPALLRLLGGPPANGPVVTFFGLASAAGDPTQPIATTEDGVPVFQRPVGVGFKLVVEGTTGSNGNAVGRTVEPLIGRPDLQIESEHTLGNGSFDRCPGTVRPIDPVDFGAGASIDQALRAFACGFLVSTARATACTLNQFGNPDWIGGATQTQFCLQVEALRQFPGGRTLLTVQLVDGDGQAGPVQRIVVQVGSAPTATRTATRTPTPIATEPPTATRTATITATRPASRTPTRSATTTASATPTTSNSSTPTVTGTVATASPSRTPASATLTRTATPSGTPSATASRTPIASNTPTRTGTTELATATRTRTSPPTPTATLTATNSLPSTRTPTFSPTPQFTATRTPTRTRTLTPSATATAIAGSGPVVTYFGVVNSDDTVMPPSGTTTDGIPIYQRHLGFGFSIVVEGKPGDSRALVGMSAFASDPSDPTTRPDLQIQVTQPLGDGSPAVCDNSLPVIGGVPAVNPPSFDVTQEISDRLNDFGCRFLTGDGVPGSRGAIDACTVFSDGMSHFVNRTSSTQYCGQIARRFGFATGDTLVTVQLRDRSAHVGPRAQIIVRVVPLNP
;
A
#
# COMPACT_ATOMS: atom_id res chain seq x y z
N MET A 1 7.99 -78.47 14.11
CA MET A 1 6.67 -77.80 14.07
C MET A 1 6.72 -76.29 13.86
N PHE A 2 7.76 -75.55 14.28
CA PHE A 2 7.81 -74.07 14.15
C PHE A 2 8.05 -73.52 12.72
N ARG A 3 8.59 -74.34 11.79
CA ARG A 3 8.86 -73.91 10.39
C ARG A 3 7.65 -74.02 9.46
N ALA A 4 6.61 -74.76 9.83
CA ALA A 4 5.39 -74.89 9.04
C ALA A 4 4.41 -73.71 9.26
N LEU A 5 4.53 -72.99 10.38
CA LEU A 5 3.65 -71.86 10.70
C LEU A 5 4.06 -70.56 9.98
N ILE A 6 5.36 -70.39 9.66
CA ILE A 6 5.87 -69.19 8.96
C ILE A 6 5.56 -69.24 7.45
N ALA A 7 5.51 -70.43 6.85
CA ALA A 7 5.13 -70.61 5.45
C ALA A 7 3.63 -70.35 5.18
N ALA A 8 2.77 -70.55 6.19
CA ALA A 8 1.33 -70.26 6.07
C ALA A 8 0.98 -68.79 6.30
N LEU A 9 1.86 -67.99 6.92
CA LEU A 9 1.65 -66.55 7.15
C LEU A 9 2.20 -65.67 6.01
N LEU A 10 3.08 -66.21 5.16
CA LEU A 10 3.66 -65.50 4.00
C LEU A 10 2.87 -65.72 2.69
N LEU A 11 1.79 -66.51 2.71
CA LEU A 11 0.96 -66.84 1.53
C LEU A 11 -0.44 -66.22 1.60
N SER A 12 -0.56 -65.05 2.22
CA SER A 12 -1.76 -64.22 2.25
C SER A 12 -1.43 -62.73 2.14
N ILE A 13 -0.42 -62.40 1.33
CA ILE A 13 -0.31 -61.06 0.73
C ILE A 13 -1.23 -61.07 -0.48
N THR A 14 -2.53 -60.84 -0.26
CA THR A 14 -3.43 -60.44 -1.33
C THR A 14 -2.88 -59.13 -1.88
N VAL A 15 -2.31 -59.19 -3.07
CA VAL A 15 -2.01 -58.01 -3.88
C VAL A 15 -3.36 -57.35 -4.14
N VAL A 16 -3.72 -56.38 -3.30
CA VAL A 16 -4.80 -55.44 -3.62
C VAL A 16 -4.24 -54.65 -4.78
N ALA A 17 -4.58 -55.06 -6.01
CA ALA A 17 -4.37 -54.22 -7.17
C ALA A 17 -5.08 -52.91 -6.84
N ALA A 18 -4.29 -51.84 -6.67
CA ALA A 18 -4.85 -50.50 -6.52
C ALA A 18 -5.82 -50.33 -7.71
N ALA A 19 -7.10 -50.12 -7.40
CA ALA A 19 -8.05 -49.75 -8.44
C ALA A 19 -7.43 -48.57 -9.21
N PRO A 20 -7.47 -48.58 -10.55
CA PRO A 20 -7.00 -47.43 -11.31
C PRO A 20 -7.65 -46.19 -10.71
N ALA A 21 -6.85 -45.16 -10.43
CA ALA A 21 -7.38 -43.90 -9.96
C ALA A 21 -8.41 -43.45 -11.00
N ALA A 22 -9.66 -43.33 -10.56
CA ALA A 22 -10.73 -42.94 -11.45
C ALA A 22 -10.43 -41.55 -12.03
N LEU A 23 -10.81 -41.35 -13.29
CA LEU A 23 -10.57 -40.08 -13.97
C LEU A 23 -11.54 -39.05 -13.39
N PRO A 24 -11.06 -37.90 -12.86
CA PRO A 24 -11.95 -36.83 -12.45
C PRO A 24 -12.89 -36.45 -13.59
N GLY A 25 -14.20 -36.41 -13.35
CA GLY A 25 -15.21 -36.16 -14.38
C GLY A 25 -15.81 -37.39 -15.05
N ASP A 26 -15.31 -38.60 -14.78
CA ASP A 26 -15.93 -39.86 -15.23
C ASP A 26 -17.20 -40.15 -14.42
N ALA A 27 -18.28 -39.45 -14.78
CA ALA A 27 -19.55 -39.51 -14.08
C ALA A 27 -20.28 -40.85 -14.27
N ASN A 28 -19.78 -41.72 -15.15
CA ASN A 28 -20.37 -43.01 -15.50
C ASN A 28 -19.53 -44.23 -15.09
N CYS A 29 -18.32 -44.01 -14.55
CA CYS A 29 -17.37 -45.00 -14.05
C CYS A 29 -16.85 -45.99 -15.09
N ASP A 30 -16.78 -45.62 -16.38
CA ASP A 30 -16.26 -46.51 -17.43
C ASP A 30 -14.75 -46.36 -17.68
N ASN A 31 -14.07 -45.56 -16.85
CA ASN A 31 -12.68 -45.13 -16.96
C ASN A 31 -12.39 -44.38 -18.26
N ARG A 32 -13.37 -43.64 -18.77
CA ARG A 32 -13.23 -42.72 -19.89
C ARG A 32 -13.79 -41.37 -19.48
N LEU A 33 -13.24 -40.34 -20.09
CA LEU A 33 -13.72 -38.97 -19.95
C LEU A 33 -14.15 -38.52 -21.35
N ASP A 34 -15.42 -38.70 -21.66
CA ASP A 34 -16.02 -38.39 -22.95
C ASP A 34 -17.46 -37.81 -22.82
N SER A 35 -18.16 -37.63 -23.94
CA SER A 35 -19.48 -37.00 -23.93
C SER A 35 -20.56 -37.84 -23.25
N ALA A 36 -20.34 -39.14 -23.01
CA ALA A 36 -21.26 -39.99 -22.25
C ALA A 36 -21.35 -39.55 -20.78
N ASP A 37 -20.26 -39.00 -20.23
CA ASP A 37 -20.22 -38.49 -18.86
C ASP A 37 -21.20 -37.34 -18.63
N ILE A 38 -21.49 -36.54 -19.67
CA ILE A 38 -22.46 -35.44 -19.57
C ILE A 38 -23.86 -36.00 -19.25
N ALA A 39 -24.26 -37.04 -19.97
CA ALA A 39 -25.57 -37.66 -19.77
C ALA A 39 -25.65 -38.38 -18.42
N ALA A 40 -24.58 -39.05 -18.01
CA ALA A 40 -24.49 -39.70 -16.72
C ALA A 40 -24.54 -38.70 -15.56
N LEU A 41 -23.81 -37.58 -15.67
CA LEU A 41 -23.84 -36.50 -14.70
C LEU A 41 -25.24 -35.89 -14.56
N ILE A 42 -25.92 -35.62 -15.68
CA ILE A 42 -27.30 -35.11 -15.67
C ILE A 42 -28.26 -36.12 -15.02
N ALA A 43 -28.07 -37.43 -15.26
CA ALA A 43 -28.87 -38.46 -14.59
C ALA A 43 -28.64 -38.49 -13.08
N ASN A 44 -27.40 -38.23 -12.63
CA ASN A 44 -27.05 -38.15 -11.21
C ASN A 44 -27.69 -36.93 -10.51
N PHE A 45 -28.13 -35.89 -11.21
CA PHE A 45 -28.83 -34.74 -10.59
C PHE A 45 -30.19 -35.10 -10.00
N VAL A 46 -30.84 -36.13 -10.53
CA VAL A 46 -32.19 -36.56 -10.13
C VAL A 46 -32.24 -38.00 -9.64
N GLY A 47 -31.12 -38.72 -9.72
CA GLY A 47 -30.98 -40.12 -9.35
C GLY A 47 -29.97 -40.34 -8.22
N PRO A 48 -29.83 -41.59 -7.76
CA PRO A 48 -28.74 -41.95 -6.87
C PRO A 48 -27.39 -41.79 -7.60
N VAL A 49 -26.45 -41.07 -6.98
CA VAL A 49 -25.07 -40.95 -7.49
C VAL A 49 -24.41 -42.32 -7.45
N THR A 50 -24.15 -42.90 -8.62
CA THR A 50 -23.50 -44.22 -8.74
C THR A 50 -21.98 -44.14 -8.85
N CYS A 51 -21.44 -42.95 -9.14
CA CYS A 51 -20.03 -42.72 -9.39
C CYS A 51 -19.44 -41.67 -8.45
N PRO A 52 -18.37 -41.99 -7.70
CA PRO A 52 -17.70 -41.04 -6.82
C PRO A 52 -17.17 -39.80 -7.57
N ASP A 53 -16.74 -39.98 -8.82
CA ASP A 53 -16.12 -38.93 -9.65
C ASP A 53 -17.14 -38.10 -10.45
N ALA A 54 -18.44 -38.28 -10.19
CA ALA A 54 -19.49 -37.43 -10.73
C ALA A 54 -19.52 -36.04 -10.07
N ASP A 55 -18.89 -35.89 -8.90
CA ASP A 55 -18.63 -34.59 -8.27
C ASP A 55 -17.36 -34.00 -8.88
N VAL A 56 -17.53 -33.35 -10.03
CA VAL A 56 -16.46 -32.91 -10.92
C VAL A 56 -15.81 -31.62 -10.41
N ASN A 57 -16.57 -30.76 -9.72
CA ASN A 57 -16.00 -29.59 -9.05
C ASN A 57 -15.43 -29.90 -7.65
N GLY A 58 -15.72 -31.08 -7.08
CA GLY A 58 -15.13 -31.59 -5.84
C GLY A 58 -15.69 -30.92 -4.58
N ASP A 59 -16.91 -30.38 -4.64
CA ASP A 59 -17.54 -29.67 -3.52
C ASP A 59 -18.26 -30.61 -2.51
N GLY A 60 -18.23 -31.90 -2.79
CA GLY A 60 -18.87 -32.97 -2.01
C GLY A 60 -20.31 -33.26 -2.44
N VAL A 61 -20.85 -32.57 -3.45
CA VAL A 61 -22.25 -32.68 -3.87
C VAL A 61 -22.38 -32.65 -5.40
N VAL A 62 -22.83 -33.77 -5.97
CA VAL A 62 -23.19 -33.82 -7.39
C VAL A 62 -24.41 -32.94 -7.68
N SER A 63 -24.21 -31.84 -8.38
CA SER A 63 -25.19 -30.79 -8.66
C SER A 63 -24.99 -30.16 -10.05
N ALA A 64 -25.88 -29.25 -10.45
CA ALA A 64 -25.75 -28.54 -11.72
C ALA A 64 -24.42 -27.76 -11.89
N ALA A 65 -23.67 -27.53 -10.81
CA ALA A 65 -22.35 -26.92 -10.84
C ALA A 65 -21.27 -27.83 -11.46
N ASP A 66 -21.45 -29.15 -11.41
CA ASP A 66 -20.51 -30.12 -11.97
C ASP A 66 -20.53 -30.14 -13.50
N LEU A 67 -21.66 -29.81 -14.12
CA LEU A 67 -21.80 -29.84 -15.57
C LEU A 67 -20.81 -28.90 -16.28
N PRO A 68 -20.69 -27.61 -15.90
CA PRO A 68 -19.67 -26.75 -16.49
C PRO A 68 -18.23 -27.18 -16.14
N ALA A 69 -18.00 -27.82 -14.98
CA ALA A 69 -16.68 -28.39 -14.65
C ALA A 69 -16.34 -29.56 -15.59
N LEU A 70 -17.29 -30.48 -15.81
CA LEU A 70 -17.17 -31.59 -16.76
C LEU A 70 -16.98 -31.11 -18.19
N LEU A 71 -17.74 -30.11 -18.63
CA LEU A 71 -17.59 -29.54 -19.96
C LEU A 71 -16.19 -28.94 -20.18
N ARG A 72 -15.53 -28.40 -19.16
CA ARG A 72 -14.14 -27.94 -19.27
C ARG A 72 -13.18 -29.12 -19.46
N LEU A 73 -13.37 -30.21 -18.71
CA LEU A 73 -12.57 -31.43 -18.81
C LEU A 73 -12.71 -32.10 -20.18
N LEU A 74 -13.90 -32.07 -20.77
CA LEU A 74 -14.22 -32.64 -22.08
C LEU A 74 -13.76 -31.79 -23.28
N GLY A 75 -12.98 -30.73 -23.03
CA GLY A 75 -12.56 -29.82 -24.10
C GLY A 75 -13.73 -29.04 -24.70
N GLY A 76 -14.69 -28.65 -23.87
CA GLY A 76 -15.76 -27.73 -24.23
C GLY A 76 -15.23 -26.49 -24.95
N PRO A 77 -16.09 -25.78 -25.72
CA PRO A 77 -15.65 -24.70 -26.58
C PRO A 77 -14.74 -23.76 -25.78
N PRO A 78 -13.56 -23.40 -26.33
CA PRO A 78 -12.60 -22.58 -25.60
C PRO A 78 -13.33 -21.34 -25.09
N ALA A 79 -13.03 -20.95 -23.85
CA ALA A 79 -13.60 -19.76 -23.26
C ALA A 79 -13.35 -18.57 -24.21
N ASN A 80 -14.38 -18.12 -24.91
CA ASN A 80 -14.26 -17.15 -25.99
C ASN A 80 -14.27 -15.70 -25.48
N GLY A 81 -14.49 -15.51 -24.19
CA GLY A 81 -14.48 -14.22 -23.52
C GLY A 81 -13.08 -13.59 -23.44
N PRO A 82 -12.95 -12.49 -22.66
CA PRO A 82 -11.75 -11.68 -22.64
C PRO A 82 -10.49 -12.44 -22.22
N VAL A 83 -9.37 -12.18 -22.90
CA VAL A 83 -8.10 -12.86 -22.61
C VAL A 83 -7.27 -12.01 -21.64
N VAL A 84 -6.74 -12.66 -20.61
CA VAL A 84 -5.79 -12.03 -19.69
C VAL A 84 -4.44 -11.86 -20.39
N THR A 85 -3.98 -10.62 -20.57
CA THR A 85 -2.72 -10.27 -21.22
C THR A 85 -1.56 -10.16 -20.22
N PHE A 86 -1.86 -9.91 -18.95
CA PHE A 86 -0.91 -9.92 -17.85
C PHE A 86 -1.62 -10.28 -16.54
N PHE A 87 -1.04 -11.19 -15.77
CA PHE A 87 -1.41 -11.45 -14.38
C PHE A 87 -0.14 -11.57 -13.54
N GLY A 88 0.02 -10.68 -12.56
CA GLY A 88 1.25 -10.64 -11.78
C GLY A 88 1.25 -9.54 -10.73
N LEU A 89 2.44 -9.27 -10.19
CA LEU A 89 2.62 -8.26 -9.14
C LEU A 89 3.39 -7.05 -9.67
N ALA A 90 3.12 -5.88 -9.08
CA ALA A 90 3.95 -4.70 -9.19
C ALA A 90 4.33 -4.17 -7.80
N SER A 91 5.37 -3.35 -7.71
CA SER A 91 5.71 -2.63 -6.49
C SER A 91 4.55 -1.71 -6.06
N ALA A 92 4.53 -1.22 -4.81
CA ALA A 92 3.56 -0.18 -4.41
C ALA A 92 3.64 1.08 -5.30
N ALA A 93 4.80 1.33 -5.92
CA ALA A 93 5.00 2.38 -6.90
C ALA A 93 4.35 2.09 -8.26
N GLY A 94 4.08 0.83 -8.60
CA GLY A 94 3.59 0.41 -9.91
C GLY A 94 4.67 -0.19 -10.82
N ASP A 95 5.91 -0.37 -10.37
CA ASP A 95 6.93 -1.02 -11.19
C ASP A 95 6.65 -2.53 -11.28
N PRO A 96 6.46 -3.12 -12.48
CA PRO A 96 6.17 -4.54 -12.62
C PRO A 96 7.29 -5.39 -12.04
N THR A 97 6.92 -6.42 -11.28
CA THR A 97 7.89 -7.41 -10.78
C THR A 97 7.98 -8.58 -11.74
N GLN A 98 9.15 -9.20 -11.82
CA GLN A 98 9.35 -10.41 -12.59
C GLN A 98 9.13 -11.65 -11.70
N PRO A 99 8.59 -12.76 -12.24
CA PRO A 99 8.52 -14.00 -11.50
C PRO A 99 9.94 -14.50 -11.19
N ILE A 100 10.13 -15.06 -10.00
CA ILE A 100 11.41 -15.62 -9.55
C ILE A 100 11.60 -17.08 -10.00
N ALA A 101 10.49 -17.75 -10.31
CA ALA A 101 10.44 -19.15 -10.70
C ALA A 101 9.13 -19.43 -11.44
N THR A 102 9.03 -20.65 -11.96
CA THR A 102 7.79 -21.22 -12.49
C THR A 102 7.60 -22.57 -11.80
N THR A 103 6.37 -22.90 -11.45
CA THR A 103 6.02 -24.25 -10.94
C THR A 103 6.19 -25.31 -12.04
N GLU A 104 6.14 -26.58 -11.66
CA GLU A 104 6.21 -27.69 -12.61
C GLU A 104 5.10 -27.60 -13.68
N ASP A 105 3.91 -27.14 -13.28
CA ASP A 105 2.76 -26.93 -14.16
C ASP A 105 2.79 -25.61 -14.96
N GLY A 106 3.92 -24.88 -14.97
CA GLY A 106 4.05 -23.66 -15.74
C GLY A 106 3.49 -22.39 -15.08
N VAL A 107 3.02 -22.46 -13.83
CA VAL A 107 2.48 -21.29 -13.10
C VAL A 107 3.62 -20.40 -12.60
N PRO A 108 3.69 -19.10 -12.95
CA PRO A 108 4.75 -18.19 -12.49
C PRO A 108 4.64 -17.92 -10.98
N VAL A 109 5.79 -17.82 -10.31
CA VAL A 109 5.92 -17.59 -8.87
C VAL A 109 6.53 -16.22 -8.61
N PHE A 110 5.82 -15.37 -7.89
CA PHE A 110 6.29 -14.06 -7.48
C PHE A 110 6.65 -14.07 -5.99
N GLN A 111 7.87 -13.65 -5.66
CA GLN A 111 8.32 -13.58 -4.26
C GLN A 111 8.11 -12.19 -3.68
N ARG A 112 7.59 -12.14 -2.46
CA ARG A 112 7.47 -10.95 -1.63
C ARG A 112 8.06 -11.23 -0.25
N PRO A 113 8.81 -10.27 0.34
CA PRO A 113 9.28 -10.44 1.71
C PRO A 113 8.12 -10.43 2.71
N VAL A 114 7.04 -9.73 2.38
CA VAL A 114 5.88 -9.46 3.24
C VAL A 114 4.59 -9.47 2.42
N GLY A 115 3.46 -9.80 3.05
CA GLY A 115 2.18 -10.02 2.36
C GLY A 115 1.42 -8.77 1.94
N VAL A 116 2.07 -7.60 1.98
CA VAL A 116 1.48 -6.27 1.77
C VAL A 116 2.45 -5.34 1.04
N GLY A 117 2.01 -4.14 0.68
CA GLY A 117 2.88 -3.11 0.09
C GLY A 117 3.23 -3.41 -1.37
N PHE A 118 2.29 -3.98 -2.11
CA PHE A 118 2.41 -4.25 -3.54
C PHE A 118 1.09 -4.12 -4.24
N LYS A 119 1.12 -4.14 -5.58
CA LYS A 119 -0.09 -4.17 -6.38
C LYS A 119 -0.27 -5.56 -6.98
N LEU A 120 -1.47 -6.09 -6.88
CA LEU A 120 -1.92 -7.20 -7.72
C LEU A 120 -2.52 -6.59 -8.99
N VAL A 121 -2.02 -7.01 -10.15
CA VAL A 121 -2.36 -6.40 -11.43
C VAL A 121 -2.87 -7.47 -12.37
N VAL A 122 -4.04 -7.19 -12.96
CA VAL A 122 -4.67 -8.01 -14.00
C VAL A 122 -4.90 -7.12 -15.21
N GLU A 123 -4.44 -7.53 -16.37
CA GLU A 123 -4.70 -6.85 -17.63
C GLU A 123 -5.47 -7.75 -18.57
N GLY A 124 -6.44 -7.19 -19.26
CA GLY A 124 -7.31 -7.90 -20.19
C GLY A 124 -7.36 -7.24 -21.55
N THR A 125 -7.61 -8.06 -22.57
CA THR A 125 -7.98 -7.63 -23.92
C THR A 125 -9.20 -8.39 -24.42
N THR A 126 -9.80 -7.91 -25.51
CA THR A 126 -10.92 -8.56 -26.19
C THR A 126 -10.61 -10.02 -26.54
N GLY A 127 -11.58 -10.90 -26.31
CA GLY A 127 -11.50 -12.32 -26.64
C GLY A 127 -11.73 -12.64 -28.12
N SER A 128 -11.81 -13.93 -28.45
CA SER A 128 -12.17 -14.39 -29.79
C SER A 128 -13.61 -14.04 -30.17
N ASN A 129 -14.49 -13.82 -29.19
CA ASN A 129 -15.87 -13.40 -29.40
C ASN A 129 -16.02 -11.92 -29.83
N GLY A 130 -14.95 -11.13 -29.80
CA GLY A 130 -14.97 -9.70 -30.19
C GLY A 130 -15.52 -8.76 -29.12
N ASN A 131 -15.97 -9.27 -27.97
CA ASN A 131 -16.52 -8.47 -26.89
C ASN A 131 -15.41 -7.86 -26.01
N ALA A 132 -15.60 -6.60 -25.61
CA ALA A 132 -14.66 -5.91 -24.73
C ALA A 132 -14.64 -6.52 -23.33
N VAL A 133 -13.51 -6.37 -22.63
CA VAL A 133 -13.38 -6.75 -21.21
C VAL A 133 -14.44 -5.99 -20.39
N GLY A 134 -15.19 -6.71 -19.56
CA GLY A 134 -16.05 -6.10 -18.56
C GLY A 134 -15.25 -5.23 -17.58
N ARG A 135 -15.93 -4.36 -16.83
CA ARG A 135 -15.29 -3.33 -15.99
C ARG A 135 -15.90 -3.23 -14.59
N THR A 136 -16.86 -4.06 -14.28
CA THR A 136 -17.61 -4.05 -13.02
C THR A 136 -16.85 -4.85 -11.97
N VAL A 137 -16.32 -4.18 -10.94
CA VAL A 137 -15.62 -4.84 -9.82
C VAL A 137 -16.47 -4.93 -8.55
N GLU A 138 -17.50 -4.08 -8.43
CA GLU A 138 -18.42 -4.02 -7.28
C GLU A 138 -19.88 -3.99 -7.76
N PRO A 139 -20.40 -5.09 -8.34
CA PRO A 139 -21.79 -5.12 -8.77
C PRO A 139 -22.74 -5.10 -7.57
N LEU A 140 -23.84 -4.33 -7.69
CA LEU A 140 -24.92 -4.35 -6.69
C LEU A 140 -25.61 -5.73 -6.62
N ILE A 141 -25.72 -6.40 -7.77
CA ILE A 141 -26.29 -7.75 -7.93
C ILE A 141 -25.43 -8.49 -8.96
N GLY A 142 -25.11 -9.75 -8.70
CA GLY A 142 -24.34 -10.61 -9.61
C GLY A 142 -22.86 -10.67 -9.30
N ARG A 143 -22.07 -11.12 -10.29
CA ARG A 143 -20.62 -11.34 -10.18
C ARG A 143 -19.84 -10.18 -10.77
N PRO A 144 -18.64 -9.89 -10.25
CA PRO A 144 -17.74 -8.95 -10.89
C PRO A 144 -17.26 -9.52 -12.23
N ASP A 145 -16.88 -8.62 -13.12
CA ASP A 145 -16.26 -8.93 -14.41
C ASP A 145 -14.80 -9.38 -14.23
N LEU A 146 -14.16 -8.94 -13.14
CA LEU A 146 -12.90 -9.47 -12.65
C LEU A 146 -13.18 -10.54 -11.59
N GLN A 147 -12.87 -11.80 -11.90
CA GLN A 147 -13.10 -12.91 -10.98
C GLN A 147 -11.75 -13.49 -10.57
N ILE A 148 -11.37 -13.32 -9.31
CA ILE A 148 -10.13 -13.85 -8.74
C ILE A 148 -10.47 -14.74 -7.54
N GLU A 149 -9.83 -15.90 -7.51
CA GLU A 149 -9.89 -16.84 -6.41
C GLU A 149 -8.53 -16.95 -5.73
N SER A 150 -8.58 -17.19 -4.43
CA SER A 150 -7.40 -17.44 -3.60
C SER A 150 -7.52 -18.82 -2.98
N GLU A 151 -6.44 -19.59 -3.00
CA GLU A 151 -6.34 -20.84 -2.24
C GLU A 151 -6.34 -20.60 -0.73
N HIS A 152 -5.90 -19.41 -0.29
CA HIS A 152 -5.83 -19.05 1.13
C HIS A 152 -6.70 -17.84 1.46
N THR A 153 -7.21 -17.80 2.69
CA THR A 153 -7.87 -16.61 3.23
C THR A 153 -6.95 -15.40 3.12
N LEU A 154 -7.43 -14.30 2.53
CA LEU A 154 -6.70 -13.03 2.51
C LEU A 154 -7.35 -12.03 3.46
N GLY A 155 -6.51 -11.23 4.12
CA GLY A 155 -6.96 -10.17 5.03
C GLY A 155 -7.30 -10.65 6.45
N ASN A 156 -7.75 -9.71 7.28
CA ASN A 156 -8.04 -9.92 8.70
C ASN A 156 -9.54 -9.86 9.06
N GLY A 157 -10.41 -9.63 8.07
CA GLY A 157 -11.84 -9.88 8.18
C GLY A 157 -12.77 -8.75 8.59
N SER A 158 -12.36 -7.47 8.56
CA SER A 158 -13.19 -6.39 9.12
C SER A 158 -13.29 -5.11 8.27
N PHE A 159 -14.24 -4.96 7.32
CA PHE A 159 -14.58 -3.65 6.73
C PHE A 159 -16.06 -3.49 6.29
N ASP A 160 -16.53 -2.23 6.32
CA ASP A 160 -17.92 -1.79 6.10
C ASP A 160 -18.32 -1.59 4.63
N ARG A 161 -17.37 -1.63 3.68
CA ARG A 161 -17.64 -1.41 2.23
C ARG A 161 -17.32 -2.62 1.34
N CYS A 162 -16.22 -3.30 1.66
CA CYS A 162 -15.84 -4.58 1.08
C CYS A 162 -15.89 -5.63 2.20
N PRO A 163 -16.34 -6.87 1.96
CA PRO A 163 -16.13 -7.95 2.91
C PRO A 163 -14.63 -8.08 3.20
N GLY A 164 -14.21 -7.78 4.44
CA GLY A 164 -12.80 -7.66 4.81
C GLY A 164 -12.01 -8.97 4.81
N THR A 165 -12.66 -10.10 4.51
CA THR A 165 -12.00 -11.38 4.28
C THR A 165 -12.30 -11.85 2.87
N VAL A 166 -11.27 -12.15 2.09
CA VAL A 166 -11.42 -12.99 0.91
C VAL A 166 -11.38 -14.42 1.41
N ARG A 167 -12.49 -15.14 1.32
CA ARG A 167 -12.54 -16.56 1.68
C ARG A 167 -11.79 -17.38 0.62
N PRO A 168 -11.10 -18.45 1.04
CA PRO A 168 -10.48 -19.35 0.09
C PRO A 168 -11.55 -20.11 -0.69
N ILE A 169 -11.24 -20.43 -1.94
CA ILE A 169 -11.99 -21.36 -2.78
C ILE A 169 -10.99 -22.45 -3.18
N ASP A 170 -11.14 -23.61 -2.55
CA ASP A 170 -10.28 -24.78 -2.75
C ASP A 170 -11.17 -26.05 -2.81
N PRO A 171 -11.23 -26.76 -3.96
CA PRO A 171 -10.52 -26.47 -5.21
C PRO A 171 -11.03 -25.21 -5.92
N VAL A 172 -10.26 -24.70 -6.89
CA VAL A 172 -10.62 -23.52 -7.71
C VAL A 172 -11.98 -23.77 -8.40
N ASP A 173 -12.97 -22.91 -8.15
CA ASP A 173 -14.33 -23.04 -8.67
C ASP A 173 -15.03 -21.71 -8.97
N PHE A 174 -15.05 -21.34 -10.25
CA PHE A 174 -15.85 -20.23 -10.77
C PHE A 174 -17.31 -20.63 -11.08
N GLY A 175 -17.79 -21.76 -10.58
CA GLY A 175 -19.15 -22.28 -10.72
C GLY A 175 -20.16 -21.44 -9.96
N ALA A 176 -21.46 -21.65 -10.20
CA ALA A 176 -22.53 -20.88 -9.56
C ALA A 176 -22.66 -21.22 -8.06
N GLY A 177 -22.68 -20.22 -7.19
CA GLY A 177 -22.86 -20.44 -5.75
C GLY A 177 -22.81 -19.15 -4.94
N ALA A 178 -23.64 -19.03 -3.90
CA ALA A 178 -23.69 -17.80 -3.09
C ALA A 178 -22.38 -17.52 -2.33
N SER A 179 -21.69 -18.57 -1.88
CA SER A 179 -20.37 -18.49 -1.23
C SER A 179 -19.28 -18.04 -2.21
N ILE A 180 -19.24 -18.67 -3.39
CA ILE A 180 -18.32 -18.31 -4.49
C ILE A 180 -18.56 -16.86 -4.92
N ASP A 181 -19.82 -16.49 -5.17
CA ASP A 181 -20.22 -15.13 -5.51
C ASP A 181 -19.75 -14.09 -4.47
N GLN A 182 -19.88 -14.43 -3.18
CA GLN A 182 -19.44 -13.55 -2.10
C GLN A 182 -17.91 -13.44 -2.06
N ALA A 183 -17.18 -14.55 -2.25
CA ALA A 183 -15.72 -14.56 -2.28
C ALA A 183 -15.17 -13.79 -3.49
N LEU A 184 -15.74 -13.99 -4.69
CA LEU A 184 -15.37 -13.26 -5.90
C LEU A 184 -15.63 -11.75 -5.74
N ARG A 185 -16.80 -11.36 -5.22
CA ARG A 185 -17.09 -9.94 -4.91
C ARG A 185 -16.12 -9.37 -3.86
N ALA A 186 -15.81 -10.13 -2.81
CA ALA A 186 -14.87 -9.69 -1.78
C ALA A 186 -13.46 -9.44 -2.35
N PHE A 187 -12.99 -10.35 -3.21
CA PHE A 187 -11.70 -10.21 -3.87
C PHE A 187 -11.71 -8.99 -4.80
N ALA A 188 -12.67 -8.87 -5.70
CA ALA A 188 -12.74 -7.81 -6.71
C ALA A 188 -12.96 -6.41 -6.10
N CYS A 189 -13.59 -6.32 -4.93
CA CYS A 189 -13.82 -5.05 -4.25
C CYS A 189 -12.49 -4.29 -4.02
N GLY A 190 -12.47 -2.97 -4.19
CA GLY A 190 -11.26 -2.15 -4.04
C GLY A 190 -10.25 -2.21 -5.20
N PHE A 191 -10.50 -2.99 -6.26
CA PHE A 191 -9.74 -2.86 -7.50
C PHE A 191 -10.05 -1.53 -8.19
N LEU A 192 -9.01 -0.82 -8.60
CA LEU A 192 -9.10 0.31 -9.51
C LEU A 192 -9.13 -0.20 -10.95
N VAL A 193 -10.03 0.33 -11.77
CA VAL A 193 -10.16 -0.01 -13.19
C VAL A 193 -9.61 1.12 -14.04
N SER A 194 -8.63 0.81 -14.89
CA SER A 194 -8.07 1.71 -15.89
C SER A 194 -8.38 1.20 -17.29
N THR A 195 -8.88 2.10 -18.14
CA THR A 195 -9.19 1.80 -19.55
C THR A 195 -8.31 2.62 -20.50
N ALA A 196 -7.27 3.25 -19.98
CA ALA A 196 -6.32 4.06 -20.74
C ALA A 196 -4.93 3.98 -20.09
N ARG A 197 -3.88 3.86 -20.92
CA ARG A 197 -2.48 3.79 -20.45
C ARG A 197 -2.10 4.92 -19.48
N ALA A 198 -2.55 6.14 -19.76
CA ALA A 198 -2.28 7.32 -18.93
C ALA A 198 -2.82 7.22 -17.48
N THR A 199 -3.79 6.32 -17.23
CA THR A 199 -4.35 6.07 -15.89
C THR A 199 -4.01 4.68 -15.37
N ALA A 200 -3.09 3.95 -16.02
CA ALA A 200 -2.63 2.66 -15.55
C ALA A 200 -1.98 2.80 -14.16
N CYS A 201 -2.15 1.78 -13.32
CA CYS A 201 -1.53 1.75 -12.00
C CYS A 201 -0.08 1.24 -12.04
N THR A 202 0.33 0.67 -13.16
CA THR A 202 1.70 0.25 -13.45
C THR A 202 2.45 1.32 -14.19
N LEU A 203 3.77 1.29 -14.05
CA LEU A 203 4.67 2.25 -14.66
C LEU A 203 5.58 1.55 -15.65
N ASN A 204 5.85 2.20 -16.78
CA ASN A 204 6.89 1.74 -17.70
C ASN A 204 8.29 2.10 -17.16
N GLN A 205 9.33 1.70 -17.91
CA GLN A 205 10.73 1.96 -17.59
C GLN A 205 11.09 3.45 -17.42
N PHE A 206 10.24 4.37 -17.88
CA PHE A 206 10.42 5.82 -17.73
C PHE A 206 9.64 6.40 -16.54
N GLY A 207 8.95 5.56 -15.76
CA GLY A 207 8.12 5.99 -14.64
C GLY A 207 6.78 6.60 -15.04
N ASN A 208 6.38 6.50 -16.31
CA ASN A 208 5.07 6.95 -16.78
C ASN A 208 4.03 5.83 -16.62
N PRO A 209 2.77 6.15 -16.25
CA PRO A 209 1.67 5.20 -16.32
C PRO A 209 1.59 4.52 -17.68
N ASP A 210 1.62 3.20 -17.70
CA ASP A 210 1.48 2.40 -18.92
C ASP A 210 1.01 0.99 -18.57
N TRP A 211 0.43 0.30 -19.56
CA TRP A 211 0.13 -1.13 -19.43
C TRP A 211 1.39 -1.97 -19.64
N ILE A 212 1.41 -3.15 -19.02
CA ILE A 212 2.48 -4.13 -19.18
C ILE A 212 2.29 -4.90 -20.48
N GLY A 213 1.06 -5.36 -20.74
CA GLY A 213 0.66 -6.06 -21.94
C GLY A 213 0.46 -5.09 -23.12
N GLY A 214 1.11 -5.37 -24.24
CA GLY A 214 1.03 -4.53 -25.45
C GLY A 214 -0.37 -4.45 -26.06
N ALA A 215 -1.17 -5.51 -25.91
CA ALA A 215 -2.53 -5.64 -26.44
C ALA A 215 -3.64 -5.34 -25.40
N THR A 216 -3.26 -4.94 -24.19
CA THR A 216 -4.21 -4.64 -23.10
C THR A 216 -5.23 -3.60 -23.54
N GLN A 217 -6.44 -3.66 -22.98
CA GLN A 217 -7.50 -2.65 -23.15
C GLN A 217 -8.02 -2.17 -21.80
N THR A 218 -8.04 -3.06 -20.81
CA THR A 218 -8.47 -2.79 -19.45
C THR A 218 -7.42 -3.33 -18.49
N GLN A 219 -7.07 -2.54 -17.48
CA GLN A 219 -6.21 -2.96 -16.37
C GLN A 219 -6.99 -2.81 -15.06
N PHE A 220 -6.90 -3.84 -14.22
CA PHE A 220 -7.41 -3.87 -12.87
C PHE A 220 -6.24 -3.89 -11.90
N CYS A 221 -6.29 -3.04 -10.89
CA CYS A 221 -5.23 -2.90 -9.91
C CYS A 221 -5.74 -2.87 -8.48
N LEU A 222 -5.19 -3.73 -7.64
CA LEU A 222 -5.43 -3.70 -6.21
C LEU A 222 -4.14 -3.40 -5.47
N GLN A 223 -4.12 -2.31 -4.68
CA GLN A 223 -3.08 -2.11 -3.69
C GLN A 223 -3.32 -3.07 -2.53
N VAL A 224 -2.38 -3.98 -2.29
CA VAL A 224 -2.43 -4.93 -1.19
C VAL A 224 -1.98 -4.23 0.07
N GLU A 225 -2.95 -3.88 0.90
CA GLU A 225 -2.78 -3.26 2.22
C GLU A 225 -2.85 -4.33 3.32
N ALA A 226 -2.54 -3.97 4.57
CA ALA A 226 -2.63 -4.86 5.74
C ALA A 226 -3.94 -5.65 5.82
N LEU A 227 -5.02 -5.00 5.38
CA LEU A 227 -6.38 -5.52 5.42
C LEU A 227 -6.64 -6.62 4.40
N ARG A 228 -5.79 -6.76 3.39
CA ARG A 228 -5.81 -7.80 2.36
C ARG A 228 -4.49 -8.56 2.32
N GLN A 229 -3.80 -8.59 3.47
CA GLN A 229 -2.50 -9.21 3.58
C GLN A 229 -2.55 -10.66 3.11
N PHE A 230 -1.58 -11.01 2.27
CA PHE A 230 -1.30 -12.40 1.93
C PHE A 230 -0.65 -13.08 3.12
N PRO A 231 -1.12 -14.27 3.52
CA PRO A 231 -0.48 -15.04 4.58
C PRO A 231 0.95 -15.42 4.16
N GLY A 232 1.80 -15.68 5.15
CA GLY A 232 3.12 -16.24 4.90
C GLY A 232 3.01 -17.62 4.22
N GLY A 233 3.93 -17.92 3.30
CA GLY A 233 3.90 -19.15 2.51
C GLY A 233 3.56 -18.90 1.04
N ARG A 234 2.96 -19.90 0.39
CA ARG A 234 2.55 -19.83 -1.03
C ARG A 234 1.04 -19.67 -1.08
N THR A 235 0.56 -18.76 -1.90
CA THR A 235 -0.86 -18.60 -2.20
C THR A 235 -1.04 -18.70 -3.71
N LEU A 236 -1.73 -19.74 -4.17
CA LEU A 236 -2.18 -19.81 -5.56
C LEU A 236 -3.34 -18.83 -5.77
N LEU A 237 -3.22 -18.00 -6.80
CA LEU A 237 -4.31 -17.18 -7.30
C LEU A 237 -4.70 -17.67 -8.69
N THR A 238 -6.01 -17.76 -8.93
CA THR A 238 -6.57 -18.01 -10.26
C THR A 238 -7.45 -16.84 -10.65
N VAL A 239 -7.32 -16.35 -11.87
CA VAL A 239 -8.14 -15.26 -12.40
C VAL A 239 -8.80 -15.67 -13.71
N GLN A 240 -10.02 -15.16 -13.92
CA GLN A 240 -10.63 -15.05 -15.24
C GLN A 240 -11.29 -13.68 -15.39
N LEU A 241 -11.46 -13.27 -16.65
CA LEU A 241 -12.18 -12.05 -17.00
C LEU A 241 -13.49 -12.41 -17.68
N VAL A 242 -14.52 -11.62 -17.44
CA VAL A 242 -15.84 -11.74 -18.06
C VAL A 242 -16.08 -10.51 -18.91
N ASP A 243 -16.67 -10.69 -20.09
CA ASP A 243 -17.10 -9.56 -20.93
C ASP A 243 -18.44 -8.96 -20.47
N GLY A 244 -18.88 -7.89 -21.14
CA GLY A 244 -20.16 -7.24 -20.85
C GLY A 244 -21.41 -8.11 -21.11
N ASP A 245 -21.26 -9.25 -21.81
CA ASP A 245 -22.35 -10.19 -22.09
C ASP A 245 -22.35 -11.38 -21.11
N GLY A 246 -21.43 -11.40 -20.14
CA GLY A 246 -21.32 -12.48 -19.16
C GLY A 246 -20.50 -13.68 -19.63
N GLN A 247 -19.81 -13.60 -20.78
CA GLN A 247 -18.95 -14.69 -21.25
C GLN A 247 -17.59 -14.61 -20.59
N ALA A 248 -17.23 -15.67 -19.85
CA ALA A 248 -15.92 -15.81 -19.25
C ALA A 248 -14.86 -16.15 -20.32
N GLY A 249 -13.68 -15.57 -20.16
CA GLY A 249 -12.48 -15.91 -20.90
C GLY A 249 -11.65 -17.01 -20.22
N PRO A 250 -10.48 -17.33 -20.78
CA PRO A 250 -9.60 -18.37 -20.24
C PRO A 250 -9.05 -17.99 -18.86
N VAL A 251 -8.86 -18.99 -18.00
CA VAL A 251 -8.26 -18.81 -16.68
C VAL A 251 -6.74 -18.61 -16.78
N GLN A 252 -6.17 -17.77 -15.92
CA GLN A 252 -4.73 -17.64 -15.72
C GLN A 252 -4.39 -17.79 -14.23
N ARG A 253 -3.18 -18.26 -13.93
CA ARG A 253 -2.73 -18.54 -12.55
C ARG A 253 -1.41 -17.86 -12.25
N ILE A 254 -1.22 -17.47 -10.99
CA ILE A 254 0.09 -17.11 -10.41
C ILE A 254 0.21 -17.68 -9.00
N VAL A 255 1.44 -17.85 -8.52
CA VAL A 255 1.70 -18.11 -7.09
C VAL A 255 2.33 -16.88 -6.48
N VAL A 256 1.76 -16.37 -5.39
CA VAL A 256 2.38 -15.34 -4.55
C VAL A 256 3.05 -16.03 -3.38
N GLN A 257 4.37 -15.91 -3.29
CA GLN A 257 5.15 -16.46 -2.19
C GLN A 257 5.56 -15.34 -1.23
N VAL A 258 5.06 -15.39 0.00
CA VAL A 258 5.32 -14.41 1.06
C VAL A 258 6.26 -14.99 2.11
N GLY A 259 7.26 -14.19 2.53
CA GLY A 259 8.20 -14.52 3.59
C GLY A 259 9.60 -14.80 3.06
N SER A 260 10.42 -15.51 3.84
CA SER A 260 11.75 -15.90 3.39
C SER A 260 11.62 -16.89 2.25
N ALA A 261 12.21 -16.58 1.09
CA ALA A 261 12.45 -17.59 0.07
C ALA A 261 13.17 -18.77 0.76
N PRO A 262 12.79 -20.04 0.51
CA PRO A 262 13.57 -21.16 1.00
C PRO A 262 14.99 -20.91 0.53
N THR A 263 15.90 -20.70 1.49
CA THR A 263 17.31 -20.52 1.16
C THR A 263 17.67 -21.74 0.36
N ALA A 264 17.99 -21.56 -0.93
CA ALA A 264 18.30 -22.66 -1.82
C ALA A 264 19.36 -23.49 -1.09
N THR A 265 18.95 -24.64 -0.56
CA THR A 265 19.86 -25.51 0.14
C THR A 265 20.83 -25.90 -0.94
N ARG A 266 22.07 -25.37 -0.87
CA ARG A 266 23.12 -25.76 -1.80
C ARG A 266 23.21 -27.27 -1.64
N THR A 267 22.59 -28.01 -2.55
CA THR A 267 22.81 -29.44 -2.69
C THR A 267 24.30 -29.55 -2.85
N ALA A 268 24.99 -30.05 -1.83
CA ALA A 268 26.42 -30.21 -1.87
C ALA A 268 26.71 -31.05 -3.11
N THR A 269 27.23 -30.40 -4.15
CA THR A 269 27.74 -31.10 -5.32
C THR A 269 28.75 -32.06 -4.74
N ARG A 270 28.43 -33.37 -4.74
CA ARG A 270 29.39 -34.39 -4.35
C ARG A 270 30.61 -34.14 -5.21
N THR A 271 31.67 -33.63 -4.59
CA THR A 271 32.98 -33.60 -5.22
C THR A 271 33.22 -35.02 -5.70
N PRO A 272 33.42 -35.25 -7.02
CA PRO A 272 33.63 -36.60 -7.51
C PRO A 272 34.78 -37.20 -6.71
N THR A 273 34.50 -38.31 -6.03
CA THR A 273 35.51 -39.10 -5.35
C THR A 273 36.64 -39.35 -6.36
N PRO A 274 37.90 -38.98 -6.07
CA PRO A 274 38.99 -39.21 -6.98
C PRO A 274 39.05 -40.71 -7.28
N ILE A 275 38.75 -41.07 -8.53
CA ILE A 275 39.00 -42.41 -9.04
C ILE A 275 40.51 -42.60 -9.03
N ALA A 276 41.00 -43.52 -8.21
CA ALA A 276 42.39 -43.92 -8.20
C ALA A 276 42.79 -44.36 -9.61
N THR A 277 43.62 -43.55 -10.27
CA THR A 277 44.21 -43.89 -11.55
C THR A 277 45.40 -44.80 -11.27
N GLU A 278 45.35 -46.06 -11.71
CA GLU A 278 46.51 -46.94 -11.71
C GLU A 278 47.67 -46.30 -12.49
N PRO A 279 48.92 -46.46 -12.02
CA PRO A 279 50.08 -45.81 -12.64
C PRO A 279 50.43 -46.48 -13.98
N PRO A 280 50.39 -45.77 -15.13
CA PRO A 280 51.01 -46.29 -16.33
C PRO A 280 52.53 -46.16 -16.22
N THR A 281 53.17 -47.30 -16.41
CA THR A 281 54.59 -47.59 -16.60
C THR A 281 55.38 -46.49 -17.28
N ALA A 282 56.53 -46.15 -16.67
CA ALA A 282 57.51 -45.20 -17.18
C ALA A 282 58.00 -45.59 -18.59
N THR A 283 57.78 -44.70 -19.56
CA THR A 283 58.54 -44.68 -20.82
C THR A 283 59.32 -43.37 -20.88
N ARG A 284 60.65 -43.47 -20.80
CA ARG A 284 61.60 -42.37 -21.00
C ARG A 284 61.65 -42.00 -22.48
N THR A 285 61.38 -40.74 -22.82
CA THR A 285 61.82 -40.12 -24.07
C THR A 285 62.30 -38.69 -23.82
N ALA A 286 63.36 -38.32 -24.52
CA ALA A 286 64.34 -37.30 -24.18
C ALA A 286 63.87 -35.83 -24.19
N THR A 287 64.50 -35.07 -23.30
CA THR A 287 64.50 -33.62 -23.16
C THR A 287 65.10 -32.92 -24.40
N ILE A 288 64.38 -31.95 -24.97
CA ILE A 288 64.98 -30.88 -25.77
C ILE A 288 64.65 -29.56 -25.08
N THR A 289 65.70 -28.94 -24.55
CA THR A 289 65.70 -27.59 -23.97
C THR A 289 65.70 -26.56 -25.10
N ALA A 290 64.73 -25.65 -25.09
CA ALA A 290 64.78 -24.40 -25.86
C ALA A 290 64.46 -23.22 -24.94
N THR A 291 65.51 -22.51 -24.54
CA THR A 291 65.50 -21.24 -23.83
C THR A 291 65.11 -20.11 -24.78
N ARG A 292 64.15 -19.24 -24.45
CA ARG A 292 64.08 -17.87 -25.00
C ARG A 292 63.54 -16.85 -23.98
N PRO A 293 64.00 -15.58 -24.07
CA PRO A 293 64.00 -14.64 -22.96
C PRO A 293 62.80 -13.69 -22.95
N ALA A 294 62.65 -13.03 -21.80
CA ALA A 294 61.72 -11.93 -21.53
C ALA A 294 61.92 -10.71 -22.45
N SER A 295 60.82 -10.06 -22.87
CA SER A 295 60.82 -8.60 -23.10
C SER A 295 59.44 -7.98 -23.40
N ARG A 296 59.23 -6.82 -22.75
CA ARG A 296 58.49 -5.59 -23.16
C ARG A 296 56.99 -5.44 -22.84
N THR A 297 56.77 -4.60 -21.81
CA THR A 297 56.09 -3.28 -21.81
C THR A 297 54.91 -3.05 -22.77
N PRO A 298 53.72 -2.63 -22.26
CA PRO A 298 52.71 -1.97 -23.08
C PRO A 298 52.84 -0.44 -23.03
N THR A 299 53.07 0.15 -24.20
CA THR A 299 53.04 1.60 -24.46
C THR A 299 51.61 2.02 -24.81
N ARG A 300 51.17 3.14 -24.21
CA ARG A 300 49.92 3.86 -24.45
C ARG A 300 49.90 4.41 -25.89
N SER A 301 48.82 4.20 -26.63
CA SER A 301 48.62 4.82 -27.96
C SER A 301 47.44 5.80 -27.91
N ALA A 302 47.71 7.05 -28.25
CA ALA A 302 46.76 8.13 -28.42
C ALA A 302 46.42 8.27 -29.92
N THR A 303 45.16 8.52 -30.24
CA THR A 303 44.72 8.87 -31.60
C THR A 303 44.38 10.35 -31.63
N THR A 304 45.15 11.11 -32.39
CA THR A 304 44.86 12.49 -32.82
C THR A 304 44.62 12.51 -34.32
N THR A 305 43.53 13.14 -34.75
CA THR A 305 43.32 13.53 -36.15
C THR A 305 42.98 15.02 -36.19
N ALA A 306 43.84 15.82 -36.83
CA ALA A 306 43.71 17.25 -37.07
C ALA A 306 42.84 17.52 -38.33
N SER A 307 41.94 18.51 -38.31
CA SER A 307 42.07 19.90 -38.81
C SER A 307 41.97 20.06 -40.33
N ALA A 308 40.91 20.75 -40.77
CA ALA A 308 40.91 21.66 -41.91
C ALA A 308 39.77 22.69 -41.80
N THR A 309 40.15 23.97 -41.81
CA THR A 309 39.31 25.17 -41.93
C THR A 309 39.10 25.46 -43.43
N PRO A 310 37.96 26.06 -43.84
CA PRO A 310 38.08 27.39 -44.42
C PRO A 310 36.97 28.36 -43.98
N THR A 311 37.38 29.63 -43.86
CA THR A 311 36.59 30.82 -43.62
C THR A 311 36.20 31.46 -44.96
N THR A 312 34.94 31.87 -45.16
CA THR A 312 34.57 33.16 -45.80
C THR A 312 33.11 33.51 -45.54
N SER A 313 32.91 34.82 -45.33
CA SER A 313 31.71 35.59 -44.99
C SER A 313 30.72 35.83 -46.13
N ASN A 314 29.45 36.12 -45.79
CA ASN A 314 28.61 37.26 -46.23
C ASN A 314 27.18 37.08 -45.66
N SER A 315 26.71 37.91 -44.74
CA SER A 315 26.03 39.21 -44.95
C SER A 315 24.62 39.11 -45.57
N SER A 316 23.57 39.27 -44.75
CA SER A 316 22.59 40.35 -44.92
C SER A 316 21.50 40.33 -43.83
N THR A 317 21.49 41.41 -43.05
CA THR A 317 20.41 41.89 -42.19
C THR A 317 19.59 42.88 -42.99
N PRO A 318 18.25 42.89 -42.94
CA PRO A 318 17.50 44.09 -43.23
C PRO A 318 17.00 44.71 -41.92
N THR A 319 17.70 45.77 -41.54
CA THR A 319 17.15 46.87 -40.75
C THR A 319 16.28 47.71 -41.68
N VAL A 320 15.02 47.97 -41.32
CA VAL A 320 14.28 49.12 -41.84
C VAL A 320 13.80 49.94 -40.65
N THR A 321 14.44 51.11 -40.50
CA THR A 321 14.02 52.22 -39.67
C THR A 321 13.09 53.11 -40.50
N GLY A 322 11.96 53.50 -39.91
CA GLY A 322 11.07 54.55 -40.42
C GLY A 322 10.27 55.17 -39.28
N THR A 323 10.57 56.41 -38.97
CA THR A 323 10.16 57.17 -37.78
C THR A 323 8.90 58.03 -38.01
N VAL A 324 8.16 58.29 -36.92
CA VAL A 324 7.20 59.39 -36.62
C VAL A 324 5.82 59.40 -37.32
N ALA A 325 4.75 59.21 -36.54
CA ALA A 325 3.69 60.21 -36.34
C ALA A 325 2.68 59.79 -35.24
N THR A 326 2.46 60.73 -34.33
CA THR A 326 1.46 60.82 -33.26
C THR A 326 0.02 60.76 -33.81
N ALA A 327 -0.85 59.92 -33.24
CA ALA A 327 -2.28 60.24 -33.01
C ALA A 327 -3.00 59.12 -32.23
N SER A 328 -3.58 59.49 -31.09
CA SER A 328 -4.68 58.78 -30.45
C SER A 328 -5.91 58.80 -31.37
N PRO A 329 -6.73 57.73 -31.44
CA PRO A 329 -7.98 57.80 -30.70
C PRO A 329 -8.46 56.48 -30.08
N SER A 330 -9.12 56.65 -28.93
CA SER A 330 -10.13 55.77 -28.35
C SER A 330 -11.09 55.19 -29.40
N ARG A 331 -11.32 53.86 -29.37
CA ARG A 331 -12.58 53.26 -29.83
C ARG A 331 -12.80 51.86 -29.23
N THR A 332 -13.86 51.79 -28.45
CA THR A 332 -14.58 50.65 -27.89
C THR A 332 -14.90 49.57 -28.94
N PRO A 333 -14.72 48.26 -28.64
CA PRO A 333 -15.35 47.20 -29.43
C PRO A 333 -16.75 46.89 -28.88
N ALA A 334 -17.74 47.00 -29.76
CA ALA A 334 -19.13 46.65 -29.54
C ALA A 334 -19.32 45.14 -29.38
N SER A 335 -20.20 44.76 -28.48
CA SER A 335 -20.69 43.40 -28.24
C SER A 335 -21.64 42.99 -29.37
N ALA A 336 -21.34 41.90 -30.07
CA ALA A 336 -22.20 41.32 -31.09
C ALA A 336 -23.14 40.29 -30.46
N THR A 337 -24.42 40.65 -30.37
CA THR A 337 -25.54 39.80 -29.95
C THR A 337 -25.89 38.80 -31.05
N LEU A 338 -25.84 37.50 -30.75
CA LEU A 338 -26.45 36.46 -31.59
C LEU A 338 -27.81 36.05 -30.99
N THR A 339 -28.86 36.42 -31.71
CA THR A 339 -30.25 36.05 -31.45
C THR A 339 -30.50 34.64 -31.97
N ARG A 340 -30.93 33.70 -31.10
CA ARG A 340 -31.50 32.41 -31.52
C ARG A 340 -32.98 32.36 -31.19
N THR A 341 -33.77 32.29 -32.25
CA THR A 341 -35.23 32.16 -32.30
C THR A 341 -35.69 30.85 -31.65
N ALA A 342 -36.65 30.95 -30.72
CA ALA A 342 -37.40 29.81 -30.19
C ALA A 342 -38.80 29.78 -30.81
N THR A 343 -39.21 28.61 -31.31
CA THR A 343 -40.57 28.34 -31.76
C THR A 343 -41.27 27.48 -30.70
N PRO A 344 -42.51 27.81 -30.28
CA PRO A 344 -43.24 27.07 -29.25
C PRO A 344 -44.19 26.04 -29.87
N SER A 345 -44.44 24.95 -29.15
CA SER A 345 -45.68 24.16 -29.28
C SER A 345 -45.97 23.53 -27.92
N GLY A 346 -47.05 23.98 -27.30
CA GLY A 346 -47.56 23.40 -26.06
C GLY A 346 -48.63 22.34 -26.34
N THR A 347 -48.91 21.50 -25.35
CA THR A 347 -50.28 21.11 -24.94
C THR A 347 -50.19 20.48 -23.54
N PRO A 348 -51.06 20.86 -22.58
CA PRO A 348 -51.03 20.33 -21.21
C PRO A 348 -51.98 19.12 -21.06
N SER A 349 -51.61 18.18 -20.18
CA SER A 349 -52.56 17.20 -19.63
C SER A 349 -52.34 17.10 -18.12
N ALA A 350 -53.38 17.48 -17.37
CA ALA A 350 -53.47 17.37 -15.93
C ALA A 350 -54.08 16.02 -15.56
N THR A 351 -53.60 15.34 -14.50
CA THR A 351 -54.43 14.41 -13.72
C THR A 351 -53.95 14.28 -12.27
N ALA A 352 -54.90 14.62 -11.40
CA ALA A 352 -55.15 14.40 -9.97
C ALA A 352 -54.14 13.69 -9.02
N SER A 353 -53.86 14.44 -7.96
CA SER A 353 -53.80 14.10 -6.52
C SER A 353 -54.41 12.75 -6.08
N ARG A 354 -53.66 12.00 -5.27
CA ARG A 354 -54.20 11.10 -4.24
C ARG A 354 -53.43 11.17 -2.92
N THR A 355 -54.24 11.20 -1.88
CA THR A 355 -54.10 11.30 -0.43
C THR A 355 -53.19 10.25 0.23
N PRO A 356 -52.50 10.56 1.34
CA PRO A 356 -51.83 9.56 2.17
C PRO A 356 -52.84 8.80 3.04
N ILE A 357 -52.85 7.48 2.94
CA ILE A 357 -53.59 6.60 3.86
C ILE A 357 -52.61 6.15 4.95
N ALA A 358 -52.81 6.70 6.16
CA ALA A 358 -52.47 6.01 7.39
C ALA A 358 -53.68 5.18 7.82
N SER A 359 -53.47 4.00 8.40
CA SER A 359 -54.16 3.49 9.61
C SER A 359 -54.18 1.95 9.71
N ASN A 360 -53.56 1.47 10.79
CA ASN A 360 -53.89 0.35 11.67
C ASN A 360 -53.82 -1.12 11.19
N THR A 361 -52.89 -1.86 11.81
CA THR A 361 -53.20 -3.19 12.37
C THR A 361 -52.48 -3.36 13.72
N PRO A 362 -53.18 -3.76 14.80
CA PRO A 362 -52.62 -3.92 16.14
C PRO A 362 -52.13 -5.36 16.36
N THR A 363 -51.06 -5.56 17.13
CA THR A 363 -50.92 -6.76 17.96
C THR A 363 -50.27 -6.40 19.28
N ARG A 364 -50.97 -6.80 20.33
CA ARG A 364 -50.82 -6.44 21.73
C ARG A 364 -50.23 -7.63 22.50
N THR A 365 -49.29 -7.31 23.39
CA THR A 365 -48.94 -7.93 24.68
C THR A 365 -48.48 -9.39 24.76
N GLY A 366 -47.25 -9.54 25.27
CA GLY A 366 -46.76 -10.70 26.00
C GLY A 366 -45.59 -10.30 26.91
N THR A 367 -45.92 -9.78 28.08
CA THR A 367 -45.01 -9.39 29.17
C THR A 367 -44.45 -10.64 29.86
N THR A 368 -43.13 -10.68 30.13
CA THR A 368 -42.62 -11.31 31.36
C THR A 368 -41.27 -10.68 31.73
N GLU A 369 -41.32 -9.79 32.72
CA GLU A 369 -40.16 -9.32 33.46
C GLU A 369 -39.58 -10.46 34.30
N LEU A 370 -38.25 -10.62 34.26
CA LEU A 370 -37.50 -11.10 35.42
C LEU A 370 -36.15 -10.37 35.46
N ALA A 371 -36.19 -9.13 35.95
CA ALA A 371 -34.99 -8.41 36.35
C ALA A 371 -34.50 -8.96 37.70
N THR A 372 -33.35 -9.62 37.72
CA THR A 372 -32.58 -9.85 38.95
C THR A 372 -31.44 -8.85 38.98
N ALA A 373 -31.62 -7.78 39.76
CA ALA A 373 -30.56 -6.84 40.07
C ALA A 373 -29.81 -7.32 41.33
N THR A 374 -28.53 -7.66 41.20
CA THR A 374 -27.62 -7.77 42.35
C THR A 374 -26.67 -6.57 42.35
N ARG A 375 -27.04 -5.55 43.12
CA ARG A 375 -26.13 -4.49 43.57
C ARG A 375 -25.27 -5.04 44.70
N THR A 376 -23.96 -5.12 44.49
CA THR A 376 -22.98 -5.18 45.59
C THR A 376 -22.31 -3.82 45.68
N ARG A 377 -22.60 -3.12 46.78
CA ARG A 377 -22.02 -1.83 47.15
C ARG A 377 -20.83 -2.12 48.06
N THR A 378 -19.61 -1.87 47.61
CA THR A 378 -18.42 -1.92 48.47
C THR A 378 -17.83 -0.53 48.58
N SER A 379 -17.88 0.02 49.79
CA SER A 379 -17.36 1.35 50.14
C SER A 379 -15.82 1.37 50.14
N PRO A 380 -15.18 2.52 49.83
CA PRO A 380 -13.73 2.64 49.71
C PRO A 380 -13.04 2.82 51.08
N PRO A 381 -11.85 2.24 51.30
CA PRO A 381 -11.00 2.62 52.43
C PRO A 381 -10.29 3.97 52.16
N THR A 382 -10.47 4.85 53.12
CA THR A 382 -9.84 6.17 53.31
C THR A 382 -8.30 6.07 53.34
N PRO A 383 -7.56 6.87 52.54
CA PRO A 383 -6.15 7.12 52.82
C PRO A 383 -5.99 8.29 53.79
N THR A 384 -5.45 7.97 54.97
CA THR A 384 -4.99 8.87 56.02
C THR A 384 -3.82 9.72 55.52
N ALA A 385 -3.95 11.05 55.65
CA ALA A 385 -2.85 11.99 55.43
C ALA A 385 -1.90 11.98 56.64
N THR A 386 -0.62 11.67 56.44
CA THR A 386 0.43 11.88 57.44
C THR A 386 1.17 13.18 57.13
N LEU A 387 0.90 14.21 57.91
CA LEU A 387 1.68 15.44 57.96
C LEU A 387 2.96 15.20 58.75
N THR A 388 4.11 15.37 58.11
CA THR A 388 5.39 15.48 58.83
C THR A 388 5.74 16.97 58.92
N ALA A 389 5.59 17.52 60.13
CA ALA A 389 6.10 18.83 60.48
C ALA A 389 7.58 18.70 60.86
N THR A 390 8.42 19.62 60.39
CA THR A 390 9.74 19.86 61.01
C THR A 390 9.99 21.36 61.04
N ASN A 391 9.78 21.94 62.21
CA ASN A 391 10.30 23.26 62.60
C ASN A 391 11.71 23.06 63.17
N SER A 392 12.70 23.82 62.68
CA SER A 392 13.84 24.29 63.48
C SER A 392 14.64 25.35 62.71
N LEU A 393 14.54 26.60 63.15
CA LEU A 393 15.53 27.69 62.98
C LEU A 393 16.87 27.31 63.70
N PRO A 394 18.02 28.03 63.60
CA PRO A 394 18.16 29.49 63.40
C PRO A 394 19.36 30.04 62.57
N SER A 395 19.15 31.29 62.12
CA SER A 395 20.08 32.44 62.05
C SER A 395 21.60 32.24 61.94
N THR A 396 22.23 32.84 60.91
CA THR A 396 23.49 33.56 61.08
C THR A 396 23.62 34.71 60.07
N ARG A 397 23.52 35.95 60.57
CA ARG A 397 23.97 37.17 59.88
C ARG A 397 25.49 37.24 59.95
N THR A 398 26.14 37.61 58.84
CA THR A 398 27.48 38.20 58.87
C THR A 398 27.49 39.44 57.98
N PRO A 399 27.63 40.67 58.52
CA PRO A 399 27.91 41.86 57.74
C PRO A 399 29.43 42.04 57.64
N THR A 400 29.95 42.30 56.44
CA THR A 400 31.32 42.83 56.30
C THR A 400 31.24 44.18 55.60
N PHE A 401 31.44 45.24 56.38
CA PHE A 401 31.78 46.58 55.90
C PHE A 401 33.31 46.71 55.85
N SER A 402 33.86 47.24 54.76
CA SER A 402 35.13 48.02 54.75
C SER A 402 35.43 48.57 53.34
N PRO A 403 36.29 49.58 53.16
CA PRO A 403 35.85 50.94 52.86
C PRO A 403 36.30 51.48 51.49
N THR A 404 35.57 52.47 50.98
CA THR A 404 36.01 53.47 49.98
C THR A 404 36.83 54.55 50.75
N PRO A 405 37.86 55.25 50.19
CA PRO A 405 37.77 55.91 48.88
C PRO A 405 39.05 56.09 48.05
N GLN A 406 38.89 56.26 46.73
CA GLN A 406 39.74 57.18 45.97
C GLN A 406 38.96 57.80 44.82
N PHE A 407 38.74 59.12 44.91
CA PHE A 407 38.12 59.93 43.88
C PHE A 407 39.06 60.07 42.67
N THR A 408 38.55 59.87 41.48
CA THR A 408 39.08 60.49 40.25
C THR A 408 37.89 60.95 39.43
N ALA A 409 37.75 62.27 39.33
CA ALA A 409 36.72 62.91 38.53
C ALA A 409 36.99 62.65 37.04
N THR A 410 36.04 62.06 36.33
CA THR A 410 36.02 62.10 34.86
C THR A 410 34.59 62.28 34.38
N ARG A 411 34.46 63.17 33.40
CA ARG A 411 33.28 63.90 32.94
C ARG A 411 32.06 63.02 32.68
N THR A 412 30.92 63.56 33.10
CA THR A 412 29.53 63.18 32.80
C THR A 412 29.27 62.97 31.30
N PRO A 413 28.90 61.76 30.85
CA PRO A 413 28.03 61.58 29.70
C PRO A 413 26.58 61.47 30.19
N THR A 414 25.69 62.14 29.46
CA THR A 414 24.23 62.14 29.65
C THR A 414 23.69 60.74 29.90
N ARG A 415 23.02 60.53 31.06
CA ARG A 415 22.31 59.30 31.39
C ARG A 415 21.15 59.08 30.41
N THR A 416 21.35 58.24 29.41
CA THR A 416 20.25 57.52 28.76
C THR A 416 19.76 56.46 29.75
N ARG A 417 18.47 56.49 30.07
CA ARG A 417 17.82 55.56 30.98
C ARG A 417 17.79 54.18 30.31
N THR A 418 18.81 53.35 30.55
CA THR A 418 18.80 51.94 30.15
C THR A 418 17.70 51.25 30.95
N LEU A 419 16.61 50.89 30.26
CA LEU A 419 15.58 50.02 30.81
C LEU A 419 16.26 48.70 31.17
N THR A 420 16.23 48.33 32.45
CA THR A 420 16.55 46.98 32.90
C THR A 420 15.72 46.02 32.04
N PRO A 421 16.32 45.03 31.34
CA PRO A 421 15.55 44.08 30.56
C PRO A 421 14.56 43.41 31.50
N SER A 422 13.28 43.74 31.32
CA SER A 422 12.18 42.99 31.92
C SER A 422 12.39 41.56 31.49
N ALA A 423 12.49 40.63 32.43
CA ALA A 423 12.59 39.21 32.12
C ALA A 423 11.45 38.87 31.16
N THR A 424 11.76 38.71 29.88
CA THR A 424 10.82 38.18 28.90
C THR A 424 10.51 36.79 29.40
N ALA A 425 9.27 36.59 29.88
CA ALA A 425 8.82 35.27 30.28
C ALA A 425 9.18 34.31 29.14
N THR A 426 10.14 33.43 29.39
CA THR A 426 10.48 32.36 28.46
C THR A 426 9.19 31.59 28.29
N ALA A 427 8.61 31.65 27.09
CA ALA A 427 7.38 30.95 26.78
C ALA A 427 7.55 29.51 27.25
N ILE A 428 6.73 29.11 28.24
CA ILE A 428 6.73 27.75 28.76
C ILE A 428 6.52 26.87 27.53
N ALA A 429 7.49 25.98 27.26
CA ALA A 429 7.42 25.05 26.15
C ALA A 429 6.02 24.42 26.12
N GLY A 430 5.36 24.50 24.96
CA GLY A 430 3.90 24.50 24.83
C GLY A 430 3.17 23.47 25.70
N SER A 431 2.12 23.93 26.39
CA SER A 431 1.27 23.09 27.24
C SER A 431 0.46 22.04 26.48
N GLY A 432 0.51 22.03 25.15
CA GLY A 432 -0.22 21.08 24.29
C GLY A 432 0.36 19.66 24.30
N PRO A 433 -0.14 18.79 23.40
CA PRO A 433 0.22 17.38 23.35
C PRO A 433 1.70 17.10 23.17
N VAL A 434 2.20 16.05 23.80
CA VAL A 434 3.60 15.62 23.64
C VAL A 434 3.67 14.51 22.59
N VAL A 435 4.55 14.67 21.60
CA VAL A 435 4.91 13.61 20.67
C VAL A 435 5.72 12.56 21.44
N THR A 436 5.21 11.34 21.48
CA THR A 436 5.75 10.21 22.29
C THR A 436 6.48 9.19 21.45
N TYR A 437 6.22 9.17 20.15
CA TYR A 437 6.97 8.45 19.14
C TYR A 437 6.89 9.22 17.81
N PHE A 438 8.02 9.31 17.10
CA PHE A 438 8.09 9.85 15.75
C PHE A 438 9.12 9.06 14.96
N GLY A 439 8.68 8.34 13.93
CA GLY A 439 9.56 7.44 13.20
C GLY A 439 8.97 6.92 11.91
N VAL A 440 9.63 5.90 11.39
CA VAL A 440 9.30 5.24 10.11
C VAL A 440 8.97 3.77 10.39
N VAL A 441 7.98 3.25 9.70
CA VAL A 441 7.69 1.81 9.65
C VAL A 441 7.80 1.29 8.24
N ASN A 442 8.16 0.02 8.11
CA ASN A 442 8.30 -0.65 6.82
C ASN A 442 6.93 -0.78 6.12
N SER A 443 6.94 -1.30 4.88
CA SER A 443 5.69 -1.53 4.14
C SER A 443 4.80 -2.62 4.75
N ASP A 444 5.34 -3.42 5.67
CA ASP A 444 4.63 -4.41 6.49
C ASP A 444 4.23 -3.86 7.87
N ASP A 445 4.26 -2.53 8.02
CA ASP A 445 3.91 -1.84 9.26
C ASP A 445 4.81 -2.17 10.46
N THR A 446 5.91 -2.89 10.26
CA THR A 446 6.89 -3.17 11.31
C THR A 446 7.72 -1.93 11.63
N VAL A 447 7.93 -1.68 12.92
CA VAL A 447 8.72 -0.54 13.40
C VAL A 447 10.16 -0.64 12.92
N MET A 448 10.63 0.37 12.20
CA MET A 448 12.02 0.45 11.77
C MET A 448 12.83 1.18 12.85
N PRO A 449 13.92 0.61 13.39
CA PRO A 449 14.80 1.35 14.28
C PRO A 449 15.58 2.43 13.50
N PRO A 450 15.96 3.55 14.13
CA PRO A 450 16.83 4.54 13.49
C PRO A 450 18.21 3.95 13.20
N SER A 451 18.75 4.27 12.04
CA SER A 451 20.11 3.89 11.61
C SER A 451 21.22 4.69 12.31
N GLY A 452 20.86 5.81 12.93
CA GLY A 452 21.77 6.68 13.68
C GLY A 452 21.05 7.90 14.22
N THR A 453 21.80 8.85 14.77
CA THR A 453 21.29 10.15 15.24
C THR A 453 22.23 11.26 14.79
N THR A 454 21.71 12.47 14.58
CA THR A 454 22.56 13.67 14.42
C THR A 454 23.25 14.04 15.73
N THR A 455 24.16 15.03 15.68
CA THR A 455 24.79 15.62 16.88
C THR A 455 23.77 16.23 17.84
N ASP A 456 22.64 16.69 17.33
CA ASP A 456 21.54 17.26 18.12
C ASP A 456 20.53 16.19 18.60
N GLY A 457 20.83 14.91 18.37
CA GLY A 457 20.00 13.79 18.79
C GLY A 457 18.81 13.49 17.87
N ILE A 458 18.74 14.06 16.67
CA ILE A 458 17.64 13.81 15.72
C ILE A 458 17.82 12.40 15.10
N PRO A 459 16.85 11.48 15.24
CA PRO A 459 16.96 10.14 14.67
C PRO A 459 17.01 10.14 13.14
N ILE A 460 17.87 9.30 12.57
CA ILE A 460 18.07 9.15 11.13
C ILE A 460 17.53 7.80 10.68
N TYR A 461 16.56 7.81 9.79
CA TYR A 461 15.97 6.62 9.16
C TYR A 461 16.49 6.51 7.72
N GLN A 462 17.43 5.60 7.49
CA GLN A 462 18.00 5.38 6.16
C GLN A 462 17.10 4.46 5.32
N ARG A 463 16.89 4.83 4.06
CA ARG A 463 16.08 4.12 3.08
C ARG A 463 16.80 4.05 1.74
N HIS A 464 16.63 2.95 1.02
CA HIS A 464 17.12 2.83 -0.35
C HIS A 464 16.14 3.41 -1.38
N LEU A 465 14.86 3.49 -1.01
CA LEU A 465 13.80 4.08 -1.82
C LEU A 465 13.13 5.17 -1.00
N GLY A 466 12.82 6.30 -1.64
CA GLY A 466 12.11 7.41 -1.01
C GLY A 466 10.61 7.17 -0.78
N PHE A 467 10.12 5.96 -1.01
CA PHE A 467 8.71 5.58 -0.87
C PHE A 467 8.58 4.12 -0.41
N GLY A 468 7.35 3.65 -0.20
CA GLY A 468 7.07 2.27 0.22
C GLY A 468 7.33 2.06 1.72
N PHE A 469 6.95 3.04 2.52
CA PHE A 469 6.98 3.01 3.99
C PHE A 469 5.95 3.97 4.53
N SER A 470 5.71 3.92 5.83
CA SER A 470 4.83 4.88 6.50
C SER A 470 5.61 5.71 7.50
N ILE A 471 5.23 6.98 7.63
CA ILE A 471 5.63 7.84 8.74
C ILE A 471 4.59 7.70 9.83
N VAL A 472 5.05 7.50 11.06
CA VAL A 472 4.18 7.32 12.23
C VAL A 472 4.48 8.39 13.26
N VAL A 473 3.43 9.06 13.71
CA VAL A 473 3.47 10.07 14.77
C VAL A 473 2.51 9.66 15.87
N GLU A 474 3.01 9.52 17.09
CA GLU A 474 2.16 9.24 18.25
C GLU A 474 2.16 10.39 19.23
N GLY A 475 0.97 10.68 19.78
CA GLY A 475 0.76 11.75 20.73
C GLY A 475 0.11 11.25 22.01
N LYS A 476 0.39 11.95 23.10
CA LYS A 476 -0.41 11.87 24.34
C LYS A 476 -0.75 13.28 24.83
N PRO A 477 -1.78 13.43 25.68
CA PRO A 477 -2.06 14.70 26.36
C PRO A 477 -0.82 15.25 27.06
N GLY A 478 -0.56 16.55 26.91
CA GLY A 478 0.50 17.25 27.62
C GLY A 478 0.02 17.87 28.94
N ASP A 479 0.64 18.96 29.34
CA ASP A 479 0.34 19.64 30.60
C ASP A 479 -1.07 20.26 30.64
N SER A 480 -1.65 20.61 29.48
CA SER A 480 -3.04 21.04 29.36
C SER A 480 -4.04 19.97 29.78
N ARG A 481 -3.62 18.69 29.79
CA ARG A 481 -4.45 17.49 29.97
C ARG A 481 -5.58 17.34 28.94
N ALA A 482 -5.68 18.24 27.97
CA ALA A 482 -6.63 18.10 26.89
C ALA A 482 -6.19 16.96 25.97
N LEU A 483 -7.18 16.23 25.44
CA LEU A 483 -6.91 15.14 24.52
C LEU A 483 -6.25 15.66 23.26
N VAL A 484 -5.34 14.87 22.70
CA VAL A 484 -4.76 15.12 21.39
C VAL A 484 -5.90 15.30 20.38
N GLY A 485 -5.76 16.28 19.49
CA GLY A 485 -6.67 16.41 18.37
C GLY A 485 -6.61 15.17 17.47
N MET A 486 -7.55 15.05 16.54
CA MET A 486 -7.69 13.87 15.69
C MET A 486 -7.69 14.21 14.20
N SER A 487 -7.81 15.49 13.84
CA SER A 487 -7.79 15.92 12.45
C SER A 487 -6.36 15.94 11.92
N ALA A 488 -6.13 15.26 10.80
CA ALA A 488 -4.91 15.42 10.01
C ALA A 488 -5.08 16.43 8.87
N PHE A 489 -6.30 16.90 8.62
CA PHE A 489 -6.64 17.87 7.59
C PHE A 489 -7.75 18.81 8.07
N ALA A 490 -7.48 20.11 8.03
CA ALA A 490 -8.44 21.17 8.24
C ALA A 490 -7.93 22.42 7.54
N SER A 491 -8.47 22.67 6.34
CA SER A 491 -8.03 23.75 5.46
C SER A 491 -9.17 24.73 5.21
N ASP A 492 -8.88 26.02 5.37
CA ASP A 492 -9.68 27.12 4.86
C ASP A 492 -8.74 28.04 4.05
N PRO A 493 -8.96 28.21 2.73
CA PRO A 493 -8.11 29.05 1.87
C PRO A 493 -8.10 30.54 2.26
N SER A 494 -9.02 30.97 3.13
CA SER A 494 -9.17 32.36 3.57
C SER A 494 -8.82 32.59 5.03
N ASP A 495 -8.55 31.52 5.80
CA ASP A 495 -8.21 31.60 7.21
C ASP A 495 -6.97 30.75 7.53
N PRO A 496 -5.78 31.38 7.69
CA PRO A 496 -4.56 30.66 8.00
C PRO A 496 -4.54 30.08 9.43
N THR A 497 -5.51 30.43 10.28
CA THR A 497 -5.64 29.85 11.62
C THR A 497 -6.33 28.48 11.61
N THR A 498 -7.09 28.19 10.56
CA THR A 498 -7.65 26.87 10.29
C THR A 498 -6.53 25.93 9.86
N ARG A 499 -6.17 25.03 10.77
CA ARG A 499 -5.02 24.12 10.67
C ARG A 499 -5.40 22.74 11.16
N PRO A 500 -4.72 21.67 10.70
CA PRO A 500 -4.89 20.34 11.24
C PRO A 500 -4.33 20.23 12.67
N ASP A 501 -4.73 19.18 13.37
CA ASP A 501 -4.19 18.85 14.69
C ASP A 501 -2.81 18.19 14.58
N LEU A 502 -2.60 17.41 13.51
CA LEU A 502 -1.27 16.99 13.06
C LEU A 502 -0.67 18.09 12.19
N GLN A 503 0.34 18.79 12.69
CA GLN A 503 1.08 19.80 11.91
C GLN A 503 2.45 19.25 11.56
N ILE A 504 2.62 18.80 10.32
CA ILE A 504 3.83 18.15 9.83
C ILE A 504 4.34 18.82 8.54
N GLN A 505 5.66 18.95 8.41
CA GLN A 505 6.33 19.55 7.26
C GLN A 505 7.69 18.91 6.97
N VAL A 506 8.22 19.18 5.78
CA VAL A 506 9.51 18.66 5.27
C VAL A 506 10.40 19.79 4.76
N THR A 507 11.72 19.65 4.85
CA THR A 507 12.67 20.63 4.31
C THR A 507 13.03 20.43 2.83
N GLN A 508 12.66 19.30 2.25
CA GLN A 508 12.77 19.03 0.81
C GLN A 508 11.40 18.68 0.25
N PRO A 509 11.08 19.10 -0.98
CA PRO A 509 9.79 18.77 -1.57
C PRO A 509 9.67 17.25 -1.73
N LEU A 510 8.49 16.72 -1.46
CA LEU A 510 8.18 15.33 -1.77
C LEU A 510 7.56 15.28 -3.16
N GLY A 511 7.96 14.31 -3.98
CA GLY A 511 7.43 14.21 -5.35
C GLY A 511 7.79 15.41 -6.22
N ASP A 512 6.79 16.02 -6.85
CA ASP A 512 6.95 17.24 -7.66
C ASP A 512 6.92 18.54 -6.85
N GLY A 513 6.65 18.47 -5.54
CA GLY A 513 6.53 19.64 -4.67
C GLY A 513 5.35 20.56 -4.97
N SER A 514 4.28 20.04 -5.58
CA SER A 514 3.04 20.76 -5.87
C SER A 514 2.56 21.59 -4.67
N PRO A 515 2.18 22.87 -4.84
CA PRO A 515 1.60 23.67 -3.77
C PRO A 515 0.09 23.44 -3.61
N ALA A 516 -0.54 22.58 -4.43
CA ALA A 516 -1.97 22.34 -4.37
C ALA A 516 -2.32 21.54 -3.13
N VAL A 517 -3.19 22.09 -2.29
CA VAL A 517 -3.54 21.47 -1.02
C VAL A 517 -4.37 20.21 -1.24
N CYS A 518 -3.90 19.08 -0.69
CA CYS A 518 -4.61 17.81 -0.70
C CYS A 518 -4.89 17.29 -2.12
N ASP A 519 -3.92 17.42 -3.00
CA ASP A 519 -3.92 16.80 -4.33
C ASP A 519 -3.55 15.30 -4.25
N ASN A 520 -4.22 14.55 -3.37
CA ASN A 520 -3.96 13.13 -3.12
C ASN A 520 -4.90 12.19 -3.90
N SER A 521 -5.73 12.71 -4.81
CA SER A 521 -6.71 11.94 -5.58
C SER A 521 -6.53 12.09 -7.08
N LEU A 522 -6.87 11.04 -7.83
CA LEU A 522 -6.82 11.09 -9.30
C LEU A 522 -7.83 12.15 -9.83
N PRO A 523 -7.51 12.85 -10.93
CA PRO A 523 -6.38 12.59 -11.85
C PRO A 523 -5.07 13.30 -11.47
N VAL A 524 -5.10 14.27 -10.56
CA VAL A 524 -3.94 15.08 -10.18
C VAL A 524 -3.47 14.64 -8.81
N ILE A 525 -2.61 13.61 -8.78
CA ILE A 525 -1.89 13.25 -7.57
C ILE A 525 -0.55 14.01 -7.58
N GLY A 526 -0.42 15.05 -6.77
CA GLY A 526 0.80 15.85 -6.66
C GLY A 526 1.63 15.53 -5.41
N GLY A 527 2.75 16.25 -5.33
CA GLY A 527 3.76 16.19 -4.28
C GLY A 527 3.45 17.08 -3.08
N VAL A 528 4.38 17.14 -2.12
CA VAL A 528 4.28 18.01 -0.94
C VAL A 528 5.36 19.10 -1.02
N PRO A 529 5.00 20.37 -0.87
CA PRO A 529 5.96 21.47 -0.94
C PRO A 529 6.83 21.55 0.33
N ALA A 530 8.07 22.01 0.19
CA ALA A 530 9.00 22.15 1.30
C ALA A 530 8.79 23.41 2.14
N VAL A 531 9.21 23.36 3.41
CA VAL A 531 9.41 24.52 4.28
C VAL A 531 10.82 24.45 4.86
N ASN A 532 11.72 25.32 4.36
CA ASN A 532 13.14 25.31 4.75
C ASN A 532 13.65 26.75 5.01
N PRO A 533 14.02 27.11 6.25
CA PRO A 533 13.98 26.28 7.46
C PRO A 533 12.53 25.95 7.90
N PRO A 534 12.31 24.88 8.70
CA PRO A 534 10.98 24.56 9.22
C PRO A 534 10.34 25.74 9.97
N SER A 535 9.14 26.14 9.58
CA SER A 535 8.34 27.20 10.22
C SER A 535 6.93 26.71 10.55
N PHE A 536 6.34 27.22 11.63
CA PHE A 536 4.94 26.99 11.97
C PHE A 536 4.20 28.32 12.12
N ASP A 537 4.73 29.39 11.52
CA ASP A 537 4.12 30.71 11.55
C ASP A 537 2.71 30.67 10.96
N VAL A 538 1.80 31.47 11.50
CA VAL A 538 0.38 31.49 11.12
C VAL A 538 0.15 32.29 9.84
N THR A 539 0.64 31.76 8.72
CA THR A 539 0.44 32.28 7.36
C THR A 539 -0.33 31.27 6.50
N GLN A 540 -1.01 31.75 5.45
CA GLN A 540 -1.81 30.87 4.58
C GLN A 540 -0.92 29.84 3.90
N GLU A 541 0.22 30.29 3.35
CA GLU A 541 1.21 29.42 2.73
C GLU A 541 1.64 28.28 3.67
N ILE A 542 2.02 28.56 4.92
CA ILE A 542 2.42 27.50 5.86
C ILE A 542 1.23 26.60 6.21
N SER A 543 0.03 27.15 6.42
CA SER A 543 -1.16 26.35 6.71
C SER A 543 -1.53 25.40 5.56
N ASP A 544 -1.41 25.85 4.32
CA ASP A 544 -1.64 25.06 3.12
C ASP A 544 -0.63 23.91 3.03
N ARG A 545 0.66 24.17 3.29
CA ARG A 545 1.70 23.11 3.31
C ARG A 545 1.50 22.10 4.42
N LEU A 546 1.11 22.54 5.61
CA LEU A 546 0.80 21.66 6.74
C LEU A 546 -0.43 20.77 6.42
N ASN A 547 -1.46 21.35 5.80
CA ASN A 547 -2.65 20.62 5.37
C ASN A 547 -2.36 19.64 4.24
N ASP A 548 -1.53 20.02 3.28
CA ASP A 548 -1.17 19.17 2.15
C ASP A 548 -0.37 17.93 2.57
N PHE A 549 0.58 18.08 3.50
CA PHE A 549 1.23 16.89 4.03
C PHE A 549 0.30 16.11 4.97
N GLY A 550 -0.46 16.80 5.82
CA GLY A 550 -1.36 16.21 6.80
C GLY A 550 -2.48 15.37 6.16
N CYS A 551 -3.00 15.76 5.00
CA CYS A 551 -4.08 15.03 4.33
C CYS A 551 -3.67 13.63 3.84
N ARG A 552 -2.37 13.30 3.87
CA ARG A 552 -1.81 12.00 3.48
C ARG A 552 -1.75 11.02 4.67
N PHE A 553 -2.10 11.49 5.86
CA PHE A 553 -2.22 10.68 7.06
C PHE A 553 -3.65 10.19 7.18
N LEU A 554 -3.88 8.97 6.70
CA LEU A 554 -5.22 8.40 6.57
C LEU A 554 -5.53 7.42 7.71
N THR A 555 -6.78 7.44 8.14
CA THR A 555 -7.39 6.37 8.93
C THR A 555 -7.54 5.09 8.10
N GLY A 556 -7.94 3.98 8.73
CA GLY A 556 -8.11 2.69 8.04
C GLY A 556 -9.20 2.70 6.95
N ASP A 557 -10.12 3.66 7.01
CA ASP A 557 -11.19 3.92 6.05
C ASP A 557 -10.83 5.00 5.00
N GLY A 558 -9.57 5.47 4.97
CA GLY A 558 -9.07 6.38 3.95
C GLY A 558 -9.40 7.86 4.18
N VAL A 559 -9.85 8.24 5.38
CA VAL A 559 -10.13 9.65 5.74
C VAL A 559 -8.90 10.27 6.40
N PRO A 560 -8.53 11.53 6.10
CA PRO A 560 -7.43 12.18 6.82
C PRO A 560 -7.68 12.30 8.33
N GLY A 561 -6.87 11.62 9.15
CA GLY A 561 -7.08 11.61 10.59
C GLY A 561 -6.15 10.69 11.37
N SER A 562 -6.36 10.68 12.69
CA SER A 562 -5.66 9.79 13.61
C SER A 562 -6.41 8.47 13.86
N ARG A 563 -5.68 7.49 14.37
CA ARG A 563 -6.16 6.17 14.78
C ARG A 563 -6.04 5.99 16.30
N GLY A 564 -6.94 5.19 16.86
CA GLY A 564 -6.87 4.71 18.25
C GLY A 564 -5.94 3.51 18.40
N ALA A 565 -5.71 3.07 19.64
CA ALA A 565 -4.79 1.96 19.93
C ALA A 565 -5.20 0.63 19.26
N ILE A 566 -6.50 0.41 19.10
CA ILE A 566 -7.06 -0.79 18.44
C ILE A 566 -6.86 -0.80 16.92
N ASP A 567 -6.69 0.38 16.32
CA ASP A 567 -6.57 0.58 14.86
C ASP A 567 -5.17 1.05 14.47
N ALA A 568 -4.18 0.85 15.33
CA ALA A 568 -2.80 1.29 15.09
C ALA A 568 -2.28 0.71 13.76
N CYS A 569 -1.50 1.51 13.03
CA CYS A 569 -0.81 1.11 11.79
C CYS A 569 0.60 0.58 12.04
N THR A 570 0.89 0.14 13.26
CA THR A 570 2.19 -0.43 13.62
C THR A 570 1.99 -1.84 14.13
N VAL A 571 2.63 -2.79 13.45
CA VAL A 571 2.52 -4.23 13.70
C VAL A 571 3.80 -4.72 14.38
N PHE A 572 3.63 -5.54 15.41
CA PHE A 572 4.73 -6.11 16.18
C PHE A 572 4.92 -7.60 15.90
N SER A 573 5.97 -8.18 16.47
CA SER A 573 6.32 -9.60 16.25
C SER A 573 5.26 -10.59 16.74
N ASP A 574 4.33 -10.14 17.58
CA ASP A 574 3.16 -10.91 18.01
C ASP A 574 2.01 -10.89 16.96
N GLY A 575 2.20 -10.17 15.85
CA GLY A 575 1.21 -10.00 14.79
C GLY A 575 0.10 -9.01 15.15
N MET A 576 0.17 -8.38 16.33
CA MET A 576 -0.86 -7.45 16.79
C MET A 576 -0.50 -6.01 16.43
N SER A 577 -1.53 -5.24 16.07
CA SER A 577 -1.42 -3.80 15.93
C SER A 577 -1.56 -3.12 17.28
N HIS A 578 -0.57 -2.31 17.66
CA HIS A 578 -0.65 -1.44 18.82
C HIS A 578 0.31 -0.25 18.68
N PHE A 579 0.15 0.79 19.51
CA PHE A 579 1.08 1.93 19.53
C PHE A 579 2.51 1.49 19.92
N VAL A 580 3.51 2.13 19.32
CA VAL A 580 4.93 1.95 19.65
C VAL A 580 5.20 2.37 21.09
N ASN A 581 4.66 3.51 21.50
CA ASN A 581 4.68 3.95 22.88
C ASN A 581 3.32 3.68 23.53
N ARG A 582 3.29 2.79 24.53
CA ARG A 582 2.05 2.42 25.24
C ARG A 582 1.39 3.56 26.01
N THR A 583 2.09 4.70 26.19
CA THR A 583 1.53 5.90 26.83
C THR A 583 0.85 6.85 25.85
N SER A 584 0.94 6.57 24.55
CA SER A 584 0.25 7.29 23.49
C SER A 584 -1.26 7.10 23.60
N SER A 585 -2.02 8.13 23.25
CA SER A 585 -3.49 8.04 23.11
C SER A 585 -3.94 8.05 21.66
N THR A 586 -3.06 8.48 20.75
CA THR A 586 -3.38 8.81 19.37
C THR A 586 -2.19 8.50 18.47
N GLN A 587 -2.44 7.92 17.29
CA GLN A 587 -1.41 7.67 16.28
C GLN A 587 -1.86 8.20 14.92
N TYR A 588 -0.97 8.84 14.18
CA TYR A 588 -1.17 9.25 12.80
C TYR A 588 -0.25 8.42 11.89
N CYS A 589 -0.80 7.98 10.77
CA CYS A 589 -0.15 7.04 9.85
C CYS A 589 -0.18 7.59 8.42
N GLY A 590 0.97 7.98 7.90
CA GLY A 590 1.09 8.54 6.54
C GLY A 590 1.91 7.62 5.65
N GLN A 591 1.25 6.89 4.74
CA GLN A 591 1.94 6.03 3.78
C GLN A 591 2.60 6.89 2.70
N ILE A 592 3.90 6.70 2.50
CA ILE A 592 4.68 7.43 1.51
C ILE A 592 4.64 6.70 0.18
N ALA A 593 3.77 7.17 -0.71
CA ALA A 593 3.67 6.67 -2.07
C ALA A 593 4.73 7.31 -2.98
N ARG A 594 5.02 6.69 -4.12
CA ARG A 594 6.05 7.17 -5.06
C ARG A 594 5.84 8.59 -5.55
N ARG A 595 4.59 8.98 -5.78
CA ARG A 595 4.24 10.32 -6.33
C ARG A 595 4.62 11.47 -5.41
N PHE A 596 4.79 11.19 -4.12
CA PHE A 596 5.31 12.11 -3.11
C PHE A 596 6.40 11.41 -2.29
N GLY A 597 7.27 10.68 -3.00
CA GLY A 597 8.43 10.07 -2.38
C GLY A 597 9.45 11.13 -1.97
N PHE A 598 10.25 10.79 -0.97
CA PHE A 598 11.44 11.53 -0.58
C PHE A 598 12.47 11.52 -1.71
N ALA A 599 13.06 12.67 -2.00
CA ALA A 599 14.22 12.75 -2.88
C ALA A 599 15.46 12.12 -2.23
N THR A 600 16.46 11.79 -3.05
CA THR A 600 17.79 11.37 -2.59
C THR A 600 18.40 12.42 -1.65
N GLY A 601 19.01 11.97 -0.56
CA GLY A 601 19.64 12.82 0.45
C GLY A 601 18.85 12.87 1.76
N ASP A 602 19.13 13.90 2.56
CA ASP A 602 18.56 14.07 3.90
C ASP A 602 17.37 15.03 3.86
N THR A 603 16.20 14.53 4.21
CA THR A 603 15.01 15.36 4.43
C THR A 603 14.70 15.42 5.91
N LEU A 604 14.74 16.62 6.47
CA LEU A 604 14.31 16.86 7.86
C LEU A 604 12.78 16.94 7.87
N VAL A 605 12.16 16.06 8.64
CA VAL A 605 10.72 16.07 8.89
C VAL A 605 10.49 16.63 10.28
N THR A 606 9.67 17.67 10.39
CA THR A 606 9.32 18.30 11.67
C THR A 606 7.83 18.21 11.90
N VAL A 607 7.44 17.80 13.10
CA VAL A 607 6.04 17.66 13.51
C VAL A 607 5.78 18.36 14.83
N GLN A 608 4.58 18.90 15.01
CA GLN A 608 4.00 19.25 16.30
C GLN A 608 2.52 18.85 16.31
N LEU A 609 1.98 18.67 17.51
CA LEU A 609 0.59 18.26 17.70
C LEU A 609 -0.20 19.38 18.38
N ARG A 610 -1.49 19.46 18.06
CA ARG A 610 -2.45 20.36 18.71
C ARG A 610 -3.50 19.55 19.46
N ASP A 611 -3.87 19.98 20.67
CA ASP A 611 -4.98 19.36 21.40
C ASP A 611 -6.34 19.90 20.94
N ARG A 612 -7.42 19.30 21.44
CA ARG A 612 -8.81 19.73 21.17
C ARG A 612 -9.15 21.12 21.72
N SER A 613 -8.29 21.72 22.53
CA SER A 613 -8.41 23.08 23.05
C SER A 613 -7.48 24.05 22.32
N ALA A 614 -6.93 23.65 21.17
CA ALA A 614 -6.03 24.41 20.32
C ALA A 614 -4.65 24.74 20.95
N HIS A 615 -4.26 24.13 22.06
CA HIS A 615 -2.88 24.27 22.55
C HIS A 615 -1.93 23.43 21.71
N VAL A 616 -0.83 24.05 21.29
CA VAL A 616 0.21 23.43 20.49
C VAL A 616 1.30 22.88 21.42
N GLY A 617 1.71 21.65 21.17
CA GLY A 617 2.77 20.98 21.90
C GLY A 617 4.18 21.29 21.39
N PRO A 618 5.22 20.71 22.03
CA PRO A 618 6.59 20.81 21.55
C PRO A 618 6.78 20.13 20.18
N ARG A 619 7.78 20.60 19.43
CA ARG A 619 8.17 20.02 18.13
C ARG A 619 8.98 18.75 18.33
N ALA A 620 8.81 17.79 17.42
CA ALA A 620 9.66 16.61 17.27
C ALA A 620 10.21 16.54 15.85
N GLN A 621 11.38 15.90 15.68
CA GLN A 621 12.11 15.86 14.42
C GLN A 621 12.67 14.47 14.13
N ILE A 622 12.70 14.10 12.85
CA ILE A 622 13.45 12.96 12.32
C ILE A 622 14.10 13.36 11.00
N ILE A 623 15.15 12.65 10.59
CA ILE A 623 15.70 12.71 9.24
C ILE A 623 15.33 11.43 8.51
N VAL A 624 14.73 11.58 7.33
CA VAL A 624 14.61 10.48 6.37
C VAL A 624 15.75 10.65 5.36
N ARG A 625 16.67 9.70 5.36
CA ARG A 625 17.84 9.68 4.46
C ARG A 625 17.62 8.68 3.34
N VAL A 626 17.46 9.16 2.11
CA VAL A 626 17.39 8.28 0.93
C VAL A 626 18.77 8.18 0.30
N VAL A 627 19.37 6.99 0.34
CA VAL A 627 20.66 6.73 -0.30
C VAL A 627 20.43 6.16 -1.69
N PRO A 628 21.19 6.60 -2.72
CA PRO A 628 21.17 5.94 -4.02
C PRO A 628 21.52 4.46 -3.85
N LEU A 629 20.86 3.59 -4.62
CA LEU A 629 21.40 2.26 -4.87
C LEU A 629 22.71 2.47 -5.63
N ASN A 630 23.85 2.10 -5.04
CA ASN A 630 25.11 2.08 -5.76
C ASN A 630 24.91 1.16 -6.98
N PRO A 631 25.11 1.65 -8.22
CA PRO A 631 24.92 0.85 -9.43
C PRO A 631 25.91 -0.30 -9.52
#